data_AF-A0A6B1EAH5-F1
#
_entry.id   AF-A0A6B1EAH5-F1
#
_cell.length_a   1.000
_cell.length_b   1.000
_cell.length_c   1.000
_cell.angle_alpha   90.00
_cell.angle_beta   90.00
_cell.angle_gamma   90.00
#
_symmetry.space_group_name_H-M   'P 1'
#
loop_
_entity.id
_entity.type
_entity.pdbx_description
1 polymer ?
#
loop_
_entity_poly.entity_id
_entity_poly.type
_entity_poly.pdbx_seq_one_letter_code
_entity_poly.pdbx_strand_id
1 'polypeptide(L)'
;MPGTAAAPATLKQPKGHSVAARGVRPDFRFARGVMPRMDRYAIFVDAEYLYTEGGMLCCNSPERQEILLYGLGANDFLVGLASDVSDLQPLRTYWYDTSRDGVPTSAQQLVATLPNMKLRLQRGDPDVQPVPLSAAIKRDLTTLARERAICDAFLLAADEDLLETVSEVQDQGLRVTLIHIASRDERGDPTSSLVNEADEVIKLTKDDLSRFIRRRRAPDDAASDTYDPVDSVAAAAAEFAESWLYRASDDEFDALLDQRPRIPESLDGDLLYAVENVIGGSLRGQDRLRRAVRQAFWNRIDQEVQDWPPDSDR
;
A
#
# COMPACT_ATOMS: atom_id res chain seq x y z
N MET A 1 39.72 34.47 -53.06
CA MET A 1 38.99 35.65 -52.54
C MET A 1 37.62 35.20 -52.07
N PRO A 2 37.17 35.66 -50.90
CA PRO A 2 36.38 34.87 -49.94
C PRO A 2 34.89 35.24 -49.93
N GLY A 3 34.05 34.38 -49.35
CA GLY A 3 32.61 34.61 -49.25
C GLY A 3 31.97 33.83 -48.10
N THR A 4 32.40 34.19 -46.88
CA THR A 4 31.59 34.31 -45.66
C THR A 4 30.65 33.15 -45.28
N ALA A 5 31.14 32.29 -44.37
CA ALA A 5 30.31 31.38 -43.58
C ALA A 5 29.42 32.17 -42.60
N ALA A 6 28.11 31.96 -42.67
CA ALA A 6 27.14 32.54 -41.76
C ALA A 6 27.11 31.79 -40.42
N ALA A 7 27.20 32.56 -39.33
CA ALA A 7 27.11 32.09 -37.96
C ALA A 7 25.67 31.60 -37.62
N PRO A 8 25.50 30.57 -36.78
CA PRO A 8 24.18 30.13 -36.34
C PRO A 8 23.59 31.08 -35.28
N ALA A 9 22.30 31.38 -35.45
CA ALA A 9 21.50 32.27 -34.63
C ALA A 9 21.35 31.79 -33.18
N THR A 10 21.58 32.72 -32.25
CA THR A 10 21.47 32.57 -30.80
C THR A 10 19.99 32.43 -30.39
N LEU A 11 19.62 31.27 -29.87
CA LEU A 11 18.31 31.05 -29.23
C LEU A 11 18.29 31.80 -27.89
N LYS A 12 17.45 32.84 -27.77
CA LYS A 12 17.21 33.57 -26.53
C LYS A 12 16.46 32.66 -25.55
N GLN A 13 17.09 32.36 -24.42
CA GLN A 13 16.41 31.80 -23.25
C GLN A 13 15.44 32.84 -22.65
N PRO A 14 14.23 32.45 -22.22
CA PRO A 14 13.37 33.33 -21.45
C PRO A 14 13.95 33.57 -20.04
N LYS A 15 13.92 34.83 -19.63
CA LYS A 15 14.45 35.35 -18.37
C LYS A 15 13.71 34.77 -17.17
N GLY A 16 14.48 34.36 -16.17
CA GLY A 16 13.97 33.82 -14.91
C GLY A 16 13.15 34.81 -14.09
N HIS A 17 12.15 34.28 -13.40
CA HIS A 17 11.62 34.89 -12.19
C HIS A 17 12.41 34.33 -11.01
N SER A 18 13.23 35.21 -10.44
CA SER A 18 13.97 35.00 -9.19
C SER A 18 12.99 35.09 -8.03
N VAL A 19 12.83 34.00 -7.28
CA VAL A 19 12.38 34.07 -5.89
C VAL A 19 13.55 33.63 -5.02
N ALA A 20 14.35 34.61 -4.59
CA ALA A 20 15.41 34.41 -3.64
C ALA A 20 14.83 34.30 -2.21
N ALA A 21 14.94 33.08 -1.67
CA ALA A 21 15.25 32.71 -0.29
C ALA A 21 14.60 33.46 0.90
N ARG A 22 13.85 32.68 1.70
CA ARG A 22 14.10 32.64 3.15
C ARG A 22 14.78 31.32 3.49
N GLY A 23 16.07 31.41 3.76
CA GLY A 23 16.88 30.28 4.20
C GLY A 23 16.65 29.99 5.68
N VAL A 24 16.46 28.71 5.97
CA VAL A 24 17.13 28.08 7.10
C VAL A 24 17.94 26.94 6.49
N ARG A 25 19.24 27.20 6.27
CA ARG A 25 20.18 26.10 6.03
C ARG A 25 20.43 25.47 7.40
N PRO A 26 20.13 24.19 7.64
CA PRO A 26 20.55 23.56 8.87
C PRO A 26 22.08 23.56 8.90
N ASP A 27 22.64 24.20 9.93
CA ASP A 27 24.07 24.26 10.19
C ASP A 27 24.50 22.86 10.67
N PHE A 28 24.71 21.92 9.74
CA PHE A 28 25.29 20.61 10.05
C PHE A 28 26.80 20.77 10.30
N ARG A 29 27.13 21.34 11.47
CA ARG A 29 28.45 21.12 12.05
C ARG A 29 28.47 19.69 12.56
N PHE A 30 29.03 18.79 11.75
CA PHE A 30 29.45 17.48 12.26
C PHE A 30 30.50 17.73 13.35
N ALA A 31 30.06 17.67 14.60
CA ALA A 31 30.97 17.50 15.73
C ALA A 31 31.78 16.22 15.45
N ARG A 32 33.10 16.37 15.36
CA ARG A 32 34.03 15.24 15.31
C ARG A 32 33.72 14.32 16.50
N GLY A 33 33.13 13.15 16.24
CA GLY A 33 33.01 12.07 17.23
C GLY A 33 31.64 11.43 17.43
N VAL A 34 30.56 11.88 16.77
CA VAL A 34 29.25 11.19 16.87
C VAL A 34 29.11 10.23 15.70
N MET A 35 29.28 8.92 15.92
CA MET A 35 28.83 7.92 14.95
C MET A 35 27.32 8.13 14.74
N PRO A 36 26.81 8.07 13.49
CA PRO A 36 25.38 8.18 13.25
C PRO A 36 24.68 7.11 14.10
N ARG A 37 23.82 7.56 15.01
CA ARG A 37 23.00 6.66 15.81
C ARG A 37 22.08 5.96 14.82
N MET A 38 22.10 4.64 14.79
CA MET A 38 21.16 3.89 13.97
C MET A 38 19.78 4.06 14.59
N ASP A 39 18.86 4.60 13.80
CA ASP A 39 17.64 5.24 14.30
C ASP A 39 16.43 4.94 13.42
N ARG A 40 16.46 3.78 12.74
CA ARG A 40 15.38 3.38 11.83
C ARG A 40 14.85 1.98 12.09
N TYR A 41 13.60 1.76 11.73
CA TYR A 41 12.99 0.43 11.69
C TYR A 41 12.61 0.03 10.27
N ALA A 42 12.38 -1.26 10.03
CA ALA A 42 11.77 -1.75 8.79
C ALA A 42 10.69 -2.78 9.09
N ILE A 43 9.70 -2.86 8.19
CA ILE A 43 8.62 -3.84 8.26
C ILE A 43 8.87 -4.91 7.21
N PHE A 44 8.67 -6.18 7.57
CA PHE A 44 8.83 -7.35 6.72
C PHE A 44 7.50 -8.08 6.67
N VAL A 45 6.89 -8.14 5.49
CA VAL A 45 5.57 -8.75 5.28
C VAL A 45 5.72 -10.03 4.48
N ASP A 46 5.45 -11.17 5.12
CA ASP A 46 5.16 -12.41 4.41
C ASP A 46 3.74 -12.32 3.84
N ALA A 47 3.63 -12.10 2.53
CA ALA A 47 2.32 -11.96 1.89
C ALA A 47 1.55 -13.28 1.86
N GLU A 48 2.24 -14.43 1.75
CA GLU A 48 1.57 -15.73 1.76
C GLU A 48 0.87 -15.94 3.08
N TYR A 49 1.58 -15.71 4.19
CA TYR A 49 1.04 -15.76 5.53
C TYR A 49 -0.14 -14.78 5.74
N LEU A 50 0.00 -13.54 5.25
CA LEU A 50 -1.06 -12.54 5.34
C LEU A 50 -2.32 -12.93 4.55
N TYR A 51 -2.17 -13.51 3.37
CA TYR A 51 -3.31 -14.00 2.59
C TYR A 51 -3.94 -15.24 3.23
N THR A 52 -3.15 -16.22 3.65
CA THR A 52 -3.68 -17.48 4.19
C THR A 52 -4.38 -17.27 5.52
N GLU A 53 -3.67 -16.77 6.54
CA GLU A 53 -4.26 -16.60 7.88
C GLU A 53 -5.22 -15.41 7.92
N GLY A 54 -4.89 -14.30 7.27
CA GLY A 54 -5.80 -13.16 7.20
C GLY A 54 -7.08 -13.48 6.42
N GLY A 55 -6.96 -14.27 5.35
CA GLY A 55 -8.09 -14.80 4.59
C GLY A 55 -8.94 -15.77 5.40
N MET A 56 -8.33 -16.70 6.12
CA MET A 56 -9.06 -17.62 6.99
C MET A 56 -9.82 -16.87 8.09
N LEU A 57 -9.21 -15.85 8.70
CA LEU A 57 -9.83 -15.08 9.77
C LEU A 57 -10.95 -14.15 9.29
N CYS A 58 -10.74 -13.44 8.18
CA CYS A 58 -11.68 -12.44 7.67
C CYS A 58 -12.71 -12.99 6.69
N CYS A 59 -12.29 -13.96 5.87
CA CYS A 59 -13.05 -14.44 4.71
C CYS A 59 -13.46 -15.91 4.85
N ASN A 60 -12.95 -16.66 5.84
CA ASN A 60 -13.11 -18.11 5.94
C ASN A 60 -12.64 -18.84 4.67
N SER A 61 -11.51 -18.39 4.10
CA SER A 61 -10.89 -18.98 2.92
C SER A 61 -9.40 -18.64 2.88
N PRO A 62 -8.50 -19.62 2.64
CA PRO A 62 -7.08 -19.35 2.43
C PRO A 62 -6.78 -19.01 0.96
N GLU A 63 -7.77 -19.13 0.07
CA GLU A 63 -7.60 -19.00 -1.36
C GLU A 63 -7.42 -17.53 -1.75
N ARG A 64 -6.23 -17.17 -2.21
CA ARG A 64 -5.88 -15.78 -2.59
C ARG A 64 -6.84 -15.16 -3.60
N GLN A 65 -7.40 -15.97 -4.50
CA GLN A 65 -8.41 -15.52 -5.48
C GLN A 65 -9.75 -15.14 -4.85
N GLU A 66 -10.06 -15.64 -3.65
CA GLU A 66 -11.27 -15.29 -2.89
C GLU A 66 -11.05 -14.11 -1.94
N ILE A 67 -9.86 -13.51 -1.95
CA ILE A 67 -9.47 -12.46 -1.02
C ILE A 67 -9.19 -11.17 -1.81
N LEU A 68 -9.76 -10.07 -1.32
CA LEU A 68 -9.41 -8.73 -1.70
C LEU A 68 -8.56 -8.13 -0.57
N LEU A 69 -7.32 -7.76 -0.90
CA LEU A 69 -6.39 -7.12 0.03
C LEU A 69 -6.10 -5.71 -0.47
N TYR A 70 -6.39 -4.71 0.35
CA TYR A 70 -6.10 -3.32 0.07
C TYR A 70 -4.68 -2.98 0.53
N GLY A 71 -3.72 -3.04 -0.42
CA GLY A 71 -2.28 -2.95 -0.11
C GLY A 71 -1.85 -1.63 0.54
N LEU A 72 -2.45 -0.50 0.13
CA LEU A 72 -2.16 0.81 0.74
C LEU A 72 -2.63 0.84 2.19
N GLY A 73 -3.88 0.45 2.46
CA GLY A 73 -4.40 0.40 3.84
C GLY A 73 -3.66 -0.60 4.73
N ALA A 74 -3.22 -1.74 4.18
CA ALA A 74 -2.37 -2.68 4.90
C ALA A 74 -1.03 -2.04 5.28
N ASN A 75 -0.38 -1.33 4.35
CA ASN A 75 0.87 -0.64 4.61
C ASN A 75 0.71 0.47 5.65
N ASP A 76 -0.31 1.33 5.51
CA ASP A 76 -0.56 2.44 6.43
C ASP A 76 -0.86 1.93 7.85
N PHE A 77 -1.66 0.87 7.95
CA PHE A 77 -1.94 0.22 9.22
C PHE A 77 -0.67 -0.34 9.88
N LEU A 78 0.16 -1.08 9.14
CA LEU A 78 1.40 -1.66 9.67
C LEU A 78 2.44 -0.60 10.04
N VAL A 79 2.53 0.48 9.28
CA VAL A 79 3.40 1.63 9.59
C VAL A 79 2.93 2.34 10.85
N GLY A 80 1.62 2.57 11.00
CA GLY A 80 1.05 3.14 12.22
C GLY A 80 1.33 2.26 13.44
N LEU A 81 1.05 0.96 13.33
CA LEU A 81 1.31 -0.01 14.39
C LEU A 81 2.79 -0.07 14.79
N ALA A 82 3.71 -0.02 13.83
CA ALA A 82 5.14 0.03 14.11
C ALA A 82 5.56 1.36 14.78
N SER A 83 4.95 2.48 14.38
CA SER A 83 5.23 3.80 14.95
C SER A 83 4.72 3.95 16.39
N ASP A 84 3.65 3.23 16.75
CA ASP A 84 3.13 3.20 18.12
C ASP A 84 4.07 2.44 19.08
N VAL A 85 4.92 1.56 18.55
CA VAL A 85 5.84 0.70 19.31
C VAL A 85 7.26 1.24 19.30
N SER A 86 7.69 1.89 18.21
CA SER A 86 9.05 2.38 18.00
C SER A 86 9.06 3.87 17.66
N ASP A 87 9.80 4.66 18.44
CA ASP A 87 10.05 6.09 18.18
C ASP A 87 11.04 6.34 17.01
N LEU A 88 11.50 5.28 16.34
CA LEU A 88 12.47 5.35 15.25
C LEU A 88 11.82 5.77 13.93
N GLN A 89 12.62 6.24 12.98
CA GLN A 89 12.10 6.62 11.66
C GLN A 89 11.91 5.38 10.77
N PRO A 90 10.82 5.26 9.99
CA PRO A 90 10.66 4.15 9.06
C PRO A 90 11.71 4.20 7.95
N LEU A 91 12.37 3.06 7.69
CA LEU A 91 13.18 2.88 6.49
C LEU A 91 12.30 2.60 5.27
N ARG A 92 11.49 1.54 5.33
CA ARG A 92 10.51 1.09 4.33
C ARG A 92 9.78 -0.18 4.80
N THR A 93 8.72 -0.54 4.09
CA THR A 93 8.09 -1.87 4.16
C THR A 93 8.65 -2.77 3.05
N TYR A 94 9.06 -3.98 3.39
CA TYR A 94 9.46 -5.04 2.47
C TYR A 94 8.31 -6.04 2.33
N TRP A 95 7.78 -6.18 1.12
CA TRP A 95 6.67 -7.08 0.82
C TRP A 95 7.18 -8.29 0.04
N TYR A 96 7.15 -9.47 0.66
CA TYR A 96 7.63 -10.72 0.08
C TYR A 96 6.46 -11.50 -0.47
N ASP A 97 6.53 -11.88 -1.74
CA ASP A 97 5.42 -12.53 -2.43
C ASP A 97 5.94 -13.47 -3.53
N THR A 98 5.11 -14.39 -4.00
CA THR A 98 5.46 -15.35 -5.05
C THR A 98 4.97 -14.87 -6.42
N SER A 99 5.70 -15.24 -7.46
CA SER A 99 5.30 -15.03 -8.85
C SER A 99 5.67 -16.24 -9.68
N ARG A 100 4.78 -16.66 -10.60
CA ARG A 100 4.97 -17.86 -11.42
C ARG A 100 6.21 -17.76 -12.32
N ASP A 101 6.40 -16.62 -12.99
CA ASP A 101 7.50 -16.47 -13.97
C ASP A 101 8.45 -15.31 -13.65
N GLY A 102 8.42 -14.80 -12.42
CA GLY A 102 9.07 -13.53 -12.08
C GLY A 102 8.28 -12.31 -12.58
N VAL A 103 7.15 -12.53 -13.25
CA VAL A 103 6.26 -11.48 -13.77
C VAL A 103 5.27 -11.10 -12.67
N PRO A 104 5.28 -9.84 -12.20
CA PRO A 104 4.30 -9.38 -11.22
C PRO A 104 2.88 -9.37 -11.81
N THR A 105 1.90 -9.83 -11.04
CA THR A 105 0.47 -9.64 -11.33
C THR A 105 0.07 -8.17 -11.18
N SER A 106 -1.09 -7.75 -11.71
CA SER A 106 -1.56 -6.37 -11.56
C SER A 106 -1.69 -5.94 -10.09
N ALA A 107 -2.15 -6.83 -9.21
CA ALA A 107 -2.22 -6.55 -7.78
C ALA A 107 -0.83 -6.32 -7.17
N GLN A 108 0.16 -7.13 -7.57
CA GLN A 108 1.55 -6.95 -7.13
C GLN A 108 2.17 -5.68 -7.70
N GLN A 109 1.86 -5.30 -8.94
CA GLN A 109 2.31 -4.02 -9.52
C GLN A 109 1.79 -2.83 -8.71
N LEU A 110 0.52 -2.86 -8.31
CA LEU A 110 -0.06 -1.82 -7.44
C LEU A 110 0.67 -1.74 -6.09
N VAL A 111 0.95 -2.88 -5.46
CA VAL A 111 1.77 -2.92 -4.23
C VAL A 111 3.17 -2.33 -4.48
N ALA A 112 3.80 -2.64 -5.62
CA ALA A 112 5.13 -2.15 -5.96
C ALA A 112 5.19 -0.63 -6.20
N THR A 113 4.06 0.02 -6.50
CA THR A 113 3.99 1.48 -6.70
C THR A 113 3.73 2.27 -5.42
N LEU A 114 3.44 1.60 -4.30
CA LEU A 114 3.16 2.28 -3.03
C LEU A 114 4.42 3.00 -2.50
N PRO A 115 4.27 4.19 -1.89
CA PRO A 115 5.39 4.93 -1.32
C PRO A 115 6.03 4.10 -0.20
N ASN A 116 7.37 4.12 -0.14
CA ASN A 116 8.16 3.37 0.85
C ASN A 116 7.85 1.86 0.89
N MET A 117 7.33 1.29 -0.20
CA MET A 117 7.12 -0.15 -0.35
C MET A 117 8.21 -0.76 -1.24
N LYS A 118 8.72 -1.93 -0.85
CA LYS A 118 9.65 -2.71 -1.66
C LYS A 118 9.10 -4.12 -1.88
N LEU A 119 8.52 -4.34 -3.06
CA LEU A 119 8.13 -5.68 -3.50
C LEU A 119 9.37 -6.54 -3.79
N ARG A 120 9.37 -7.75 -3.23
CA ARG A 120 10.34 -8.83 -3.43
C ARG A 120 9.60 -10.06 -3.93
N LEU A 121 9.72 -10.35 -5.22
CA LEU A 121 9.10 -11.54 -5.80
C LEU A 121 10.07 -12.72 -5.78
N GLN A 122 9.65 -13.81 -5.14
CA GLN A 122 10.26 -15.11 -5.37
C GLN A 122 9.66 -15.76 -6.61
N ARG A 123 10.52 -16.32 -7.45
CA ARG A 123 10.11 -17.02 -8.65
C ARG A 123 9.75 -18.46 -8.28
N GLY A 124 8.53 -18.87 -8.58
CA GLY A 124 8.11 -20.27 -8.49
C GLY A 124 8.23 -20.92 -9.85
N ASP A 125 9.34 -21.62 -10.12
CA ASP A 125 9.42 -22.45 -11.33
C ASP A 125 8.37 -23.56 -11.22
N PRO A 126 7.49 -23.77 -12.22
CA PRO A 126 6.49 -24.83 -12.15
C PRO A 126 7.09 -26.24 -12.05
N ASP A 127 8.34 -26.43 -12.50
CA ASP A 127 9.02 -27.72 -12.50
C ASP A 127 9.96 -27.92 -11.28
N VAL A 128 10.11 -26.90 -10.42
CA VAL A 128 10.95 -26.95 -9.22
C VAL A 128 10.12 -26.64 -7.98
N GLN A 129 10.45 -27.26 -6.85
CA GLN A 129 9.83 -26.90 -5.56
C GLN A 129 9.95 -25.37 -5.34
N PRO A 130 8.84 -24.66 -5.08
CA PRO A 130 8.89 -23.22 -4.83
C PRO A 130 9.85 -22.90 -3.68
N VAL A 131 10.70 -21.91 -3.89
CA VAL A 131 11.56 -21.37 -2.83
C VAL A 131 10.66 -20.64 -1.83
N PRO A 132 10.67 -21.01 -0.53
CA PRO A 132 9.82 -20.36 0.45
C PRO A 132 10.17 -18.89 0.59
N LEU A 133 9.17 -18.06 0.89
CA LEU A 133 9.37 -16.61 1.07
C LEU A 133 10.32 -16.31 2.24
N SER A 134 10.36 -17.17 3.26
CA SER A 134 11.29 -17.08 4.37
C SER A 134 12.75 -17.00 3.90
N ALA A 135 13.15 -17.66 2.80
CA ALA A 135 14.51 -17.52 2.28
C ALA A 135 14.87 -16.08 1.86
N ALA A 136 13.93 -15.34 1.26
CA ALA A 136 14.14 -13.93 0.92
C ALA A 136 14.14 -13.03 2.15
N ILE A 137 13.23 -13.29 3.09
CA ILE A 137 13.13 -12.58 4.36
C ILE A 137 14.43 -12.71 5.13
N LYS A 138 14.92 -13.94 5.33
CA LYS A 138 16.19 -14.23 6.03
C LYS A 138 17.35 -13.46 5.44
N ARG A 139 17.53 -13.54 4.12
CA ARG A 139 18.62 -12.85 3.43
C ARG A 139 18.57 -11.33 3.67
N ASP A 140 17.41 -10.72 3.50
CA ASP A 140 17.26 -9.28 3.62
C ASP A 140 17.37 -8.82 5.09
N LEU A 141 16.79 -9.56 6.04
CA LEU A 141 16.86 -9.30 7.48
C LEU A 141 18.31 -9.36 8.00
N THR A 142 19.03 -10.46 7.73
CA THR A 142 20.45 -10.60 8.10
C THR A 142 21.31 -9.53 7.43
N THR A 143 21.02 -9.17 6.18
CA THR A 143 21.76 -8.09 5.50
C THR A 143 21.54 -6.75 6.19
N LEU A 144 20.29 -6.38 6.48
CA LEU A 144 20.01 -5.11 7.15
C LEU A 144 20.56 -5.06 8.58
N ALA A 145 20.56 -6.18 9.30
CA ALA A 145 21.21 -6.29 10.61
C ALA A 145 22.73 -6.09 10.50
N ARG A 146 23.39 -6.80 9.58
CA ARG A 146 24.85 -6.76 9.41
C ARG A 146 25.36 -5.39 8.96
N GLU A 147 24.67 -4.78 8.00
CA GLU A 147 24.97 -3.41 7.56
C GLU A 147 24.47 -2.36 8.58
N ARG A 148 23.80 -2.82 9.64
CA ARG A 148 23.16 -2.04 10.69
C ARG A 148 22.31 -0.90 10.12
N ALA A 149 21.54 -1.20 9.09
CA ALA A 149 20.68 -0.24 8.39
C ALA A 149 19.43 0.14 9.21
N ILE A 150 19.06 -0.71 10.17
CA ILE A 150 17.90 -0.62 11.07
C ILE A 150 18.29 -1.12 12.48
N CYS A 151 17.52 -0.71 13.49
CA CYS A 151 17.63 -1.19 14.88
C CYS A 151 16.43 -2.02 15.31
N ASP A 152 15.26 -1.78 14.72
CA ASP A 152 14.05 -2.55 14.97
C ASP A 152 13.55 -3.18 13.65
N ALA A 153 13.11 -4.43 13.73
CA ALA A 153 12.43 -5.12 12.65
C ALA A 153 11.04 -5.58 13.10
N PHE A 154 10.02 -5.19 12.33
CA PHE A 154 8.65 -5.64 12.51
C PHE A 154 8.37 -6.76 11.51
N LEU A 155 8.21 -7.98 11.99
CA LEU A 155 8.13 -9.18 11.16
C LEU A 155 6.72 -9.76 11.18
N LEU A 156 5.95 -9.55 10.13
CA LEU A 156 4.64 -10.18 9.92
C LEU A 156 4.82 -11.55 9.27
N ALA A 157 4.94 -12.60 10.09
CA ALA A 157 5.15 -13.98 9.67
C ALA A 157 4.83 -14.97 10.81
N ALA A 158 4.69 -16.26 10.49
CA ALA A 158 4.62 -17.35 11.47
C ALA A 158 5.52 -18.55 11.15
N ASP A 159 6.36 -18.44 10.11
CA ASP A 159 7.23 -19.53 9.66
C ASP A 159 8.36 -19.79 10.68
N GLU A 160 8.36 -20.98 11.29
CA GLU A 160 9.37 -21.41 12.26
C GLU A 160 10.78 -21.44 11.66
N ASP A 161 10.92 -21.55 10.34
CA ASP A 161 12.21 -21.46 9.67
C ASP A 161 12.92 -20.14 9.97
N LEU A 162 12.19 -19.07 10.34
CA LEU A 162 12.76 -17.77 10.68
C LEU A 162 13.45 -17.75 12.06
N LEU A 163 13.23 -18.74 12.93
CA LEU A 163 13.73 -18.77 14.30
C LEU A 163 15.25 -18.54 14.40
N GLU A 164 16.03 -19.32 13.63
CA GLU A 164 17.50 -19.20 13.65
C GLU A 164 17.95 -17.80 13.22
N THR A 165 17.27 -17.20 12.24
CA THR A 165 17.59 -15.86 11.74
C THR A 165 17.22 -14.79 12.75
N VAL A 166 16.09 -14.90 13.46
CA VAL A 166 15.71 -13.97 14.53
C VAL A 166 16.80 -13.95 15.61
N SER A 167 17.26 -15.13 16.04
CA SER A 167 18.36 -15.26 17.00
C SER A 167 19.66 -14.63 16.47
N GLU A 168 20.03 -14.91 15.22
CA GLU A 168 21.25 -14.40 14.58
C GLU A 168 21.27 -12.86 14.49
N VAL A 169 20.14 -12.22 14.20
CA VAL A 169 20.08 -10.76 14.08
C VAL A 169 20.00 -10.06 15.44
N GLN A 170 19.44 -10.72 16.47
CA GLN A 170 19.49 -10.24 17.85
C GLN A 170 20.92 -10.26 18.41
N ASP A 171 21.73 -11.27 18.06
CA ASP A 171 23.17 -11.29 18.36
C ASP A 171 23.93 -10.08 17.76
N GLN A 172 23.36 -9.46 16.71
CA GLN A 172 23.89 -8.26 16.05
C GLN A 172 23.32 -6.96 16.65
N GLY A 173 22.42 -7.06 17.63
CA GLY A 173 21.78 -5.95 18.33
C GLY A 173 20.50 -5.44 17.67
N LEU A 174 19.94 -6.17 16.70
CA LEU A 174 18.64 -5.86 16.11
C LEU A 174 17.52 -6.35 17.03
N ARG A 175 16.56 -5.50 17.36
CA ARG A 175 15.33 -5.91 18.04
C ARG A 175 14.31 -6.41 17.03
N VAL A 176 13.60 -7.48 17.36
CA VAL A 176 12.60 -8.08 16.47
C VAL A 176 11.24 -8.12 17.17
N THR A 177 10.29 -7.37 16.64
CA THR A 177 8.88 -7.45 17.02
C THR A 177 8.16 -8.36 16.04
N LEU A 178 7.66 -9.51 16.52
CA LEU A 178 6.88 -10.44 15.73
C LEU A 178 5.42 -9.95 15.66
N ILE A 179 4.91 -9.75 14.46
CA ILE A 179 3.49 -9.47 14.22
C ILE A 179 2.85 -10.77 13.76
N HIS A 180 1.88 -11.25 14.51
CA HIS A 180 1.19 -12.52 14.29
C HIS A 180 -0.30 -12.32 14.04
N ILE A 181 -0.94 -13.10 13.16
CA ILE A 181 -2.38 -13.03 12.88
C ILE A 181 -3.13 -14.06 13.73
N ALA A 182 -4.12 -13.63 14.51
CA ALA A 182 -4.94 -14.56 15.29
C ALA A 182 -5.54 -15.69 14.45
N SER A 183 -5.11 -16.93 14.67
CA SER A 183 -5.67 -18.09 13.97
C SER A 183 -6.94 -18.60 14.66
N ARG A 184 -7.86 -19.19 13.88
CA ARG A 184 -9.14 -19.71 14.41
C ARG A 184 -8.99 -21.03 15.16
N ASP A 185 -7.99 -21.83 14.78
CA ASP A 185 -7.73 -23.18 15.28
C ASP A 185 -6.29 -23.37 15.78
N GLU A 186 -5.59 -22.25 16.02
CA GLU A 186 -4.20 -22.17 16.49
C GLU A 186 -3.16 -22.79 15.53
N ARG A 187 -3.57 -23.38 14.39
CA ARG A 187 -2.63 -24.00 13.46
C ARG A 187 -1.78 -23.00 12.69
N GLY A 188 -2.32 -21.80 12.47
CA GLY A 188 -1.60 -20.69 11.87
C GLY A 188 -0.84 -19.83 12.87
N ASP A 189 -0.87 -20.19 14.17
CA ASP A 189 -0.10 -19.50 15.19
C ASP A 189 1.40 -19.90 15.11
N PRO A 190 2.33 -18.96 15.32
CA PRO A 190 3.77 -19.24 15.35
C PRO A 190 4.09 -20.17 16.50
N THR A 191 5.16 -20.95 16.33
CA THR A 191 5.59 -21.87 17.38
C THR A 191 6.05 -21.09 18.61
N SER A 192 5.90 -21.71 19.78
CA SER A 192 6.32 -21.10 21.04
C SER A 192 7.82 -20.73 21.03
N SER A 193 8.65 -21.46 20.29
CA SER A 193 10.06 -21.13 20.11
C SER A 193 10.25 -19.78 19.44
N LEU A 194 9.55 -19.54 18.31
CA LEU A 194 9.62 -18.26 17.59
C LEU A 194 9.04 -17.10 18.40
N VAL A 195 7.92 -17.34 19.10
CA VAL A 195 7.30 -16.37 20.01
C VAL A 195 8.24 -15.99 21.15
N ASN A 196 8.93 -16.97 21.74
CA ASN A 196 9.84 -16.74 22.86
C ASN A 196 11.16 -16.08 22.46
N GLU A 197 11.59 -16.23 21.21
CA GLU A 197 12.81 -15.59 20.69
C GLU A 197 12.60 -14.10 20.41
N ALA A 198 11.41 -13.70 19.93
CA ALA A 198 11.11 -12.31 19.62
C ALA A 198 11.15 -11.39 20.86
N ASP A 199 11.59 -10.14 20.69
CA ASP A 199 11.63 -9.14 21.76
C ASP A 199 10.22 -8.73 22.22
N GLU A 200 9.28 -8.71 21.28
CA GLU A 200 7.89 -8.35 21.51
C GLU A 200 6.99 -9.05 20.48
N VAL A 201 5.74 -9.33 20.86
CA VAL A 201 4.76 -10.01 20.00
C VAL A 201 3.47 -9.21 19.95
N ILE A 202 3.02 -8.88 18.75
CA ILE A 202 1.77 -8.16 18.50
C ILE A 202 0.82 -9.08 17.75
N LYS A 203 -0.35 -9.33 18.33
CA LYS A 203 -1.38 -10.20 17.74
C LYS A 203 -2.45 -9.37 17.04
N LEU A 204 -2.53 -9.48 15.71
CA LEU A 204 -3.57 -8.86 14.90
C LEU A 204 -4.87 -9.65 15.01
N THR A 205 -5.95 -8.93 15.27
CA THR A 205 -7.29 -9.50 15.39
C THR A 205 -8.06 -9.45 14.07
N LYS A 206 -9.24 -10.08 14.03
CA LYS A 206 -10.16 -9.95 12.90
C LYS A 206 -10.53 -8.49 12.63
N ASP A 207 -10.75 -7.71 13.67
CA ASP A 207 -11.16 -6.31 13.54
C ASP A 207 -10.04 -5.48 12.91
N ASP A 208 -8.78 -5.76 13.27
CA ASP A 208 -7.62 -5.10 12.66
C ASP A 208 -7.50 -5.40 11.17
N LEU A 209 -7.59 -6.67 10.80
CA LEU A 209 -7.45 -7.11 9.42
C LEU A 209 -8.65 -6.71 8.56
N SER A 210 -9.85 -6.64 9.12
CA SER A 210 -11.08 -6.25 8.38
C SER A 210 -11.02 -4.83 7.78
N ARG A 211 -10.08 -4.00 8.25
CA ARG A 211 -9.80 -2.67 7.71
C ARG A 211 -9.22 -2.71 6.29
N PHE A 212 -8.52 -3.79 5.92
CA PHE A 212 -7.84 -3.90 4.62
C PHE A 212 -7.94 -5.29 3.96
N ILE A 213 -8.62 -6.26 4.59
CA ILE A 213 -8.92 -7.59 4.02
C ILE A 213 -10.43 -7.78 3.94
N ARG A 214 -10.92 -8.19 2.76
CA ARG A 214 -12.32 -8.54 2.52
C ARG A 214 -12.44 -9.76 1.61
N ARG A 215 -13.56 -10.48 1.70
CA ARG A 215 -13.86 -11.57 0.78
C ARG A 215 -14.20 -11.02 -0.59
N ARG A 216 -13.54 -11.51 -1.64
CA ARG A 216 -13.90 -11.28 -3.03
C ARG A 216 -15.21 -12.01 -3.29
N ARG A 217 -16.22 -11.29 -3.79
CA ARG A 217 -17.51 -11.90 -4.14
C ARG A 217 -17.34 -12.79 -5.37
N ALA A 218 -17.95 -13.99 -5.36
CA ALA A 218 -18.05 -14.77 -6.58
C ALA A 218 -19.01 -14.06 -7.55
N PRO A 219 -18.82 -14.20 -8.88
CA PRO A 219 -19.77 -13.69 -9.86
C PRO A 219 -21.21 -14.21 -9.64
N ASP A 220 -21.35 -15.44 -9.13
CA ASP A 220 -22.65 -16.06 -8.81
C ASP A 220 -23.24 -15.58 -7.47
N ASP A 221 -22.43 -15.07 -6.54
CA ASP A 221 -22.93 -14.45 -5.29
C ASP A 221 -23.62 -13.10 -5.55
N ALA A 222 -23.48 -12.54 -6.76
CA ALA A 222 -24.25 -11.38 -7.19
C ALA A 222 -25.75 -11.70 -7.40
N ALA A 223 -26.13 -12.98 -7.44
CA ALA A 223 -27.51 -13.41 -7.65
C ALA A 223 -28.28 -13.77 -6.37
N SER A 224 -27.61 -13.85 -5.20
CA SER A 224 -28.22 -14.36 -3.96
C SER A 224 -27.86 -13.51 -2.73
N ASP A 225 -28.17 -12.22 -2.78
CA ASP A 225 -28.72 -11.50 -1.63
C ASP A 225 -29.31 -10.18 -2.13
N THR A 226 -30.35 -9.72 -1.47
CA THR A 226 -31.12 -8.51 -1.77
C THR A 226 -30.27 -7.22 -1.71
N TYR A 227 -29.44 -6.99 -2.72
CA TYR A 227 -28.70 -5.73 -2.94
C TYR A 227 -28.99 -5.26 -4.36
N ASP A 228 -29.54 -4.05 -4.50
CA ASP A 228 -29.83 -3.48 -5.81
C ASP A 228 -28.49 -3.30 -6.54
N PRO A 229 -28.32 -3.77 -7.80
CA PRO A 229 -27.13 -3.48 -8.60
C PRO A 229 -26.73 -2.00 -8.61
N VAL A 230 -27.69 -1.10 -8.37
CA VAL A 230 -27.49 0.34 -8.12
C VAL A 230 -26.55 0.62 -6.94
N ASP A 231 -26.68 -0.11 -5.83
CA ASP A 231 -25.89 0.14 -4.61
C ASP A 231 -24.43 -0.32 -4.79
N SER A 232 -24.21 -1.40 -5.53
CA SER A 232 -22.86 -1.91 -5.84
C SER A 232 -22.07 -0.93 -6.71
N VAL A 233 -22.70 -0.43 -7.79
CA VAL A 233 -22.05 0.57 -8.65
C VAL A 233 -21.88 1.92 -7.96
N ALA A 234 -22.77 2.25 -7.02
CA ALA A 234 -22.66 3.46 -6.22
C ALA A 234 -21.45 3.40 -5.27
N ALA A 235 -21.22 2.27 -4.59
CA ALA A 235 -20.08 2.09 -3.71
C ALA A 235 -18.74 2.20 -4.46
N ALA A 236 -18.61 1.53 -5.61
CA ALA A 236 -17.42 1.60 -6.45
C ALA A 236 -17.18 3.03 -7.00
N ALA A 237 -18.24 3.77 -7.32
CA ALA A 237 -18.14 5.14 -7.78
C ALA A 237 -17.70 6.11 -6.67
N ALA A 238 -18.16 5.89 -5.43
CA ALA A 238 -17.71 6.66 -4.28
C ALA A 238 -16.22 6.44 -3.98
N GLU A 239 -15.74 5.20 -4.08
CA GLU A 239 -14.32 4.85 -3.91
C GLU A 239 -13.42 5.53 -4.97
N PHE A 240 -13.89 5.56 -6.22
CA PHE A 240 -13.21 6.32 -7.28
C PHE A 240 -13.18 7.81 -6.95
N ALA A 241 -14.29 8.38 -6.46
CA ALA A 241 -14.38 9.79 -6.08
C ALA A 241 -13.37 10.14 -4.98
N GLU A 242 -13.25 9.32 -3.93
CA GLU A 242 -12.25 9.49 -2.86
C GLU A 242 -10.82 9.44 -3.39
N SER A 243 -10.54 8.45 -4.23
CA SER A 243 -9.22 8.31 -4.87
C SER A 243 -8.89 9.46 -5.80
N TRP A 244 -9.91 10.11 -6.39
CA TRP A 244 -9.74 11.30 -7.21
C TRP A 244 -9.52 12.54 -6.34
N LEU A 245 -10.33 12.75 -5.30
CA LEU A 245 -10.20 13.85 -4.34
C LEU A 245 -8.81 13.91 -3.70
N TYR A 246 -8.27 12.75 -3.30
CA TYR A 246 -6.93 12.68 -2.71
C TYR A 246 -5.81 13.15 -3.65
N ARG A 247 -6.01 13.05 -4.97
CA ARG A 247 -5.01 13.40 -5.99
C ARG A 247 -5.28 14.74 -6.66
N ALA A 248 -6.52 15.21 -6.65
CA ALA A 248 -6.94 16.44 -7.31
C ALA A 248 -6.30 17.65 -6.62
N SER A 249 -5.83 18.59 -7.43
CA SER A 249 -5.47 19.93 -6.95
C SER A 249 -6.72 20.77 -6.68
N ASP A 250 -6.58 21.83 -5.88
CA ASP A 250 -7.68 22.78 -5.60
C ASP A 250 -8.28 23.35 -6.90
N ASP A 251 -7.44 23.68 -7.89
CA ASP A 251 -7.87 24.16 -9.21
C ASP A 251 -8.70 23.13 -9.99
N GLU A 252 -8.35 21.84 -9.92
CA GLU A 252 -9.09 20.74 -10.55
C GLU A 252 -10.41 20.44 -9.84
N PHE A 253 -10.40 20.59 -8.51
CA PHE A 253 -11.59 20.48 -7.69
C PHE A 253 -12.59 21.60 -7.98
N ASP A 254 -12.15 22.86 -7.97
CA ASP A 254 -12.99 24.01 -8.30
C ASP A 254 -13.53 23.93 -9.74
N ALA A 255 -12.68 23.54 -10.70
CA ALA A 255 -13.09 23.36 -12.10
C ALA A 255 -14.13 22.24 -12.28
N LEU A 256 -14.12 21.21 -11.42
CA LEU A 256 -15.15 20.18 -11.38
C LEU A 256 -16.46 20.76 -10.80
N LEU A 257 -16.40 21.50 -9.69
CA LEU A 257 -17.57 22.10 -9.05
C LEU A 257 -18.30 23.07 -9.98
N ASP A 258 -17.58 23.87 -10.76
CA ASP A 258 -18.14 24.81 -11.74
C ASP A 258 -18.97 24.13 -12.84
N GLN A 259 -18.73 22.85 -13.09
CA GLN A 259 -19.41 22.08 -14.14
C GLN A 259 -20.62 21.30 -13.62
N ARG A 260 -20.95 21.39 -12.33
CA ARG A 260 -22.12 20.73 -11.72
C ARG A 260 -23.40 21.00 -12.51
N PRO A 261 -24.24 19.97 -12.76
CA PRO A 261 -24.13 18.57 -12.31
C PRO A 261 -23.42 17.65 -13.33
N ARG A 262 -22.65 18.18 -14.28
CA ARG A 262 -21.98 17.40 -15.34
C ARG A 262 -20.55 17.06 -14.95
N ILE A 263 -20.19 15.79 -15.10
CA ILE A 263 -18.80 15.31 -14.94
C ILE A 263 -18.07 15.53 -16.27
N PRO A 264 -16.84 16.10 -16.29
CA PRO A 264 -16.02 16.24 -17.49
C PRO A 264 -15.86 14.90 -18.22
N GLU A 265 -15.89 14.90 -19.56
CA GLU A 265 -15.94 13.63 -20.35
C GLU A 265 -14.77 12.68 -20.07
N SER A 266 -13.56 13.20 -19.88
CA SER A 266 -12.39 12.39 -19.52
C SER A 266 -12.59 11.71 -18.16
N LEU A 267 -13.06 12.47 -17.16
CA LEU A 267 -13.29 11.98 -15.82
C LEU A 267 -14.48 11.01 -15.74
N ASP A 268 -15.54 11.25 -16.51
CA ASP A 268 -16.69 10.34 -16.63
C ASP A 268 -16.28 9.01 -17.26
N GLY A 269 -15.41 9.06 -18.27
CA GLY A 269 -14.83 7.87 -18.90
C GLY A 269 -14.01 7.03 -17.91
N ASP A 270 -13.11 7.68 -17.16
CA ASP A 270 -12.27 7.03 -16.15
C ASP A 270 -13.09 6.45 -15.00
N LEU A 271 -14.09 7.20 -14.52
CA LEU A 271 -15.04 6.77 -13.48
C LEU A 271 -15.79 5.50 -13.90
N LEU A 272 -16.38 5.50 -15.11
CA LEU A 272 -17.13 4.35 -15.60
C LEU A 272 -16.22 3.14 -15.80
N TYR A 273 -15.01 3.34 -16.33
CA TYR A 273 -14.04 2.27 -16.51
C TYR A 273 -13.58 1.67 -15.17
N ALA A 274 -13.31 2.51 -14.17
CA ALA A 274 -12.94 2.07 -12.83
C ALA A 274 -14.07 1.24 -12.18
N VAL A 275 -15.31 1.70 -12.27
CA VAL A 275 -16.46 0.96 -11.75
C VAL A 275 -16.65 -0.38 -12.47
N GLU A 276 -16.55 -0.42 -13.81
CA GLU A 276 -16.63 -1.67 -14.60
C GLU A 276 -15.58 -2.69 -14.15
N ASN A 277 -14.35 -2.24 -13.85
CA ASN A 277 -13.28 -3.11 -13.34
C ASN A 277 -13.57 -3.65 -11.93
N VAL A 278 -14.16 -2.85 -11.05
CA VAL A 278 -14.48 -3.25 -9.67
C VAL A 278 -15.63 -4.25 -9.63
N ILE A 279 -16.69 -4.02 -10.42
CA ILE A 279 -17.87 -4.90 -10.45
C ILE A 279 -17.70 -6.11 -11.38
N GLY A 280 -16.63 -6.14 -12.19
CA GLY A 280 -16.34 -7.24 -13.12
C GLY A 280 -17.34 -7.36 -14.28
N GLY A 281 -17.99 -6.26 -14.67
CA GLY A 281 -19.09 -6.27 -15.64
C GLY A 281 -19.24 -4.95 -16.41
N SER A 282 -19.77 -5.04 -17.63
CA SER A 282 -19.95 -3.88 -18.53
C SER A 282 -21.19 -3.06 -18.18
N LEU A 283 -21.04 -1.73 -18.09
CA LEU A 283 -22.13 -0.77 -17.89
C LEU A 283 -22.74 -0.30 -19.23
N ARG A 284 -22.25 -0.79 -20.37
CA ARG A 284 -22.79 -0.42 -21.69
C ARG A 284 -24.24 -0.88 -21.83
N GLY A 285 -25.12 0.03 -22.24
CA GLY A 285 -26.57 -0.22 -22.35
C GLY A 285 -27.31 -0.26 -21.01
N GLN A 286 -26.64 -0.02 -19.87
CA GLN A 286 -27.24 -0.05 -18.54
C GLN A 286 -27.45 1.38 -17.98
N ASP A 287 -28.35 2.15 -18.59
CA ASP A 287 -28.55 3.58 -18.27
C ASP A 287 -28.98 3.85 -16.83
N ARG A 288 -29.63 2.88 -16.16
CA ARG A 288 -29.96 2.99 -14.73
C ARG A 288 -28.68 2.98 -13.88
N LEU A 289 -27.76 2.05 -14.15
CA LEU A 289 -26.50 1.94 -13.40
C LEU A 289 -25.55 3.08 -13.70
N ARG A 290 -25.44 3.49 -14.97
CA ARG A 290 -24.64 4.66 -15.36
C ARG A 290 -25.11 5.95 -14.68
N ARG A 291 -26.42 6.09 -14.41
CA ARG A 291 -26.95 7.22 -13.63
C ARG A 291 -26.60 7.09 -12.14
N ALA A 292 -26.73 5.88 -11.58
CA ALA A 292 -26.35 5.60 -10.20
C ALA A 292 -24.87 5.89 -9.91
N VAL A 293 -23.96 5.48 -10.81
CA VAL A 293 -22.53 5.78 -10.73
C VAL A 293 -22.27 7.28 -10.61
N ARG A 294 -22.84 8.07 -11.51
CA ARG A 294 -22.65 9.54 -11.52
C ARG A 294 -23.27 10.21 -10.30
N GLN A 295 -24.43 9.72 -9.86
CA GLN A 295 -25.06 10.23 -8.64
C GLN A 295 -24.20 9.96 -7.41
N ALA A 296 -23.64 8.75 -7.29
CA ALA A 296 -22.81 8.38 -6.16
C ALA A 296 -21.46 9.12 -6.14
N PHE A 297 -20.86 9.34 -7.32
CA PHE A 297 -19.70 10.21 -7.47
C PHE A 297 -20.00 11.61 -6.92
N TRP A 298 -21.07 12.26 -7.39
CA TRP A 298 -21.45 13.59 -6.89
C TRP A 298 -21.78 13.60 -5.41
N ASN A 299 -22.52 12.61 -4.90
CA ASN A 299 -22.84 12.53 -3.47
C ASN A 299 -21.57 12.53 -2.60
N ARG A 300 -20.48 11.86 -3.02
CA ARG A 300 -19.23 11.86 -2.27
C ARG A 300 -18.46 13.19 -2.39
N ILE A 301 -18.44 13.80 -3.57
CA ILE A 301 -17.88 15.15 -3.76
C ILE A 301 -18.67 16.17 -2.91
N ASP A 302 -19.99 16.03 -2.81
CA ASP A 302 -20.87 16.91 -2.02
C ASP A 302 -20.59 16.84 -0.53
N GLN A 303 -20.29 15.64 -0.02
CA GLN A 303 -19.88 15.45 1.37
C GLN A 303 -18.58 16.23 1.67
N GLU A 304 -17.60 16.18 0.74
CA GLU A 304 -16.36 16.94 0.89
C GLU A 304 -16.59 18.47 0.93
N VAL A 305 -17.50 18.96 0.09
CA VAL A 305 -17.89 20.38 0.06
C VAL A 305 -18.63 20.78 1.34
N GLN A 306 -19.43 19.88 1.91
CA GLN A 306 -20.20 20.14 3.13
C GLN A 306 -19.34 20.15 4.40
N ASP A 307 -18.24 19.39 4.40
CA ASP A 307 -17.25 19.32 5.48
C ASP A 307 -16.20 20.45 5.41
N TRP A 308 -16.32 21.37 4.44
CA TRP A 308 -15.43 22.51 4.22
C TRP A 308 -16.16 23.87 4.35
N PRO A 309 -15.63 24.86 5.13
CA PRO A 309 -14.34 24.88 5.81
C PRO A 309 -14.39 24.14 7.16
N PRO A 310 -13.24 23.69 7.70
CA PRO A 310 -13.20 22.98 8.98
C PRO A 310 -13.81 23.86 10.08
N ASP A 311 -14.69 23.26 10.88
CA ASP A 311 -15.29 23.89 12.05
C ASP A 311 -14.15 24.44 12.93
N SER A 312 -13.97 25.76 12.93
CA SER A 312 -12.84 26.42 13.61
C SER A 312 -13.01 26.50 15.13
N ASP A 313 -13.97 25.77 15.69
CA ASP A 313 -14.23 25.67 17.12
C ASP A 313 -14.64 24.23 17.49
N ARG A 314 -13.65 23.37 17.78
CA ARG A 314 -13.78 22.23 18.70
C ARG A 314 -12.44 21.67 19.14
#